data_AF-A0A1F5RX10-F1
#
_entry.id   AF-A0A1F5RX10-F1
#
_cell.length_a   1.000
_cell.length_b   1.000
_cell.length_c   1.000
_cell.angle_alpha   90.00
_cell.angle_beta   90.00
_cell.angle_gamma   90.00
#
_symmetry.space_group_name_H-M   'P 1'
#
loop_
_entity.id
_entity.type
_entity.pdbx_description
1 polymer ?
#
loop_
_entity_poly.entity_id
_entity_poly.type
_entity_poly.pdbx_seq_one_letter_code
_entity_poly.pdbx_strand_id
1 'polypeptide(L)'
;MKKGQNSNVYIDGANLYKGINQLGWQLDYTRFRVWLNDKYRINRAYLFIGLIPKYKALYTFLQEAGYTLIFKETTYDHDGAPITYLKELRSILALNEKAPGKDETLPGSFS
;
A
#
# COMPACT_ATOMS: atom_id res chain seq x y z
N MET A 1 22.84 -11.76 27.51
CA MET A 1 21.76 -11.48 26.53
C MET A 1 21.67 -9.97 26.33
N LYS A 2 21.80 -9.46 25.10
CA LYS A 2 21.62 -8.00 24.85
C LYS A 2 20.13 -7.69 24.93
N LYS A 3 19.76 -6.73 25.79
CA LYS A 3 18.39 -6.22 25.98
C LYS A 3 17.79 -5.93 24.59
N GLY A 4 16.74 -6.67 24.21
CA GLY A 4 16.12 -6.56 22.88
C GLY A 4 15.66 -5.13 22.66
N GLN A 5 16.26 -4.44 21.69
CA GLN A 5 15.84 -3.11 21.29
C GLN A 5 14.46 -3.25 20.65
N ASN A 6 13.41 -2.91 21.39
CA ASN A 6 12.04 -2.93 20.91
C ASN A 6 11.81 -1.69 20.04
N SER A 7 12.29 -1.75 18.80
CA SER A 7 12.16 -0.64 17.85
C SER A 7 10.80 -0.71 17.16
N ASN A 8 10.00 0.35 17.27
CA ASN A 8 8.74 0.49 16.54
C ASN A 8 8.90 1.56 15.48
N VAL A 9 8.27 1.35 14.32
CA VAL A 9 8.29 2.32 13.21
C VAL A 9 6.88 2.85 12.98
N TYR A 10 6.78 4.15 12.77
CA TYR A 10 5.54 4.88 12.49
C TYR A 10 5.68 5.54 11.12
N ILE A 11 4.80 5.19 10.19
CA ILE A 11 4.91 5.56 8.79
C ILE A 11 3.68 6.39 8.42
N ASP A 12 3.89 7.61 7.95
CA ASP A 12 2.83 8.38 7.30
C ASP A 12 2.70 7.94 5.84
N GLY A 13 1.63 7.19 5.53
CA GLY A 13 1.42 6.63 4.20
C GLY A 13 1.28 7.70 3.11
N ALA A 14 0.66 8.85 3.42
CA ALA A 14 0.47 9.92 2.45
C ALA A 14 1.81 10.56 2.07
N ASN A 15 2.66 10.86 3.06
CA ASN A 15 3.97 11.46 2.80
C ASN A 15 4.93 10.48 2.12
N LEU A 16 4.91 9.21 2.51
CA LEU A 16 5.72 8.18 1.86
C LEU A 16 5.37 8.07 0.37
N TYR A 17 4.09 7.99 0.04
CA TYR A 17 3.64 7.90 -1.35
C TYR A 17 4.01 9.14 -2.16
N LYS A 18 3.77 10.35 -1.63
CA LYS A 18 4.15 11.61 -2.31
C LYS A 18 5.64 11.65 -2.64
N GLY A 19 6.50 11.24 -1.70
CA GLY A 19 7.94 11.19 -1.92
C GLY A 19 8.32 10.17 -3.01
N ILE A 20 7.78 8.96 -2.95
CA ILE A 20 8.02 7.91 -3.95
C ILE A 20 7.57 8.34 -5.35
N ASN A 21 6.40 8.97 -5.46
CA ASN A 21 5.89 9.48 -6.73
C ASN A 21 6.69 10.63 -7.31
N GLN A 22 7.13 11.58 -6.48
CA GLN A 22 8.00 12.68 -6.92
C GLN A 22 9.31 12.16 -7.51
N LEU A 23 9.77 10.99 -7.05
CA LEU A 23 10.95 10.30 -7.57
C LEU A 23 10.65 9.38 -8.76
N GLY A 24 9.38 9.23 -9.16
CA GLY A 24 8.96 8.32 -10.22
C GLY A 24 9.14 6.84 -9.87
N TRP A 25 9.21 6.50 -8.58
CA TRP A 25 9.41 5.14 -8.11
C TRP A 25 8.08 4.45 -7.81
N GLN A 26 8.11 3.12 -7.78
CA GLN A 26 7.02 2.29 -7.25
C GLN A 26 7.52 1.56 -6.01
N LEU A 27 6.76 1.64 -4.92
CA LEU A 27 7.12 1.01 -3.66
C LEU A 27 6.50 -0.39 -3.55
N ASP A 28 7.35 -1.39 -3.40
CA ASP A 28 6.94 -2.72 -2.96
C ASP A 28 6.88 -2.74 -1.43
N TYR A 29 5.66 -2.74 -0.88
CA TYR A 29 5.43 -2.72 0.57
C TYR A 29 5.93 -3.97 1.29
N THR A 30 5.91 -5.14 0.64
CA THR A 30 6.39 -6.39 1.25
C THR A 30 7.91 -6.34 1.39
N ARG A 31 8.63 -5.94 0.33
CA ARG A 31 10.08 -5.75 0.40
C ARG A 31 10.47 -4.64 1.36
N PHE A 32 9.70 -3.56 1.40
CA PHE A 32 9.93 -2.46 2.34
C PHE A 32 9.79 -2.92 3.79
N ARG A 33 8.81 -3.77 4.12
CA ARG A 33 8.66 -4.35 5.47
C ARG A 33 9.87 -5.20 5.88
N VAL A 34 10.37 -6.02 4.97
CA VAL A 34 11.57 -6.86 5.20
C VAL A 34 12.79 -5.97 5.42
N TRP A 35 12.99 -4.96 4.57
CA TRP A 35 14.10 -4.02 4.71
C TRP A 35 14.09 -3.28 6.06
N LEU A 36 12.92 -2.81 6.51
CA LEU A 36 12.78 -2.19 7.83
C LEU A 36 13.20 -3.14 8.96
N ASN A 37 12.83 -4.42 8.85
CA ASN A 37 13.19 -5.44 9.81
C ASN A 37 14.70 -5.70 9.82
N ASP A 38 15.31 -5.89 8.64
CA ASP A 38 16.71 -6.24 8.53
C ASP A 38 17.61 -5.09 8.99
N LYS A 39 17.23 -3.85 8.62
CA LYS A 39 18.01 -2.65 8.93
C LYS A 39 17.90 -2.22 10.38
N TYR A 40 16.69 -2.26 10.95
CA TYR A 40 16.39 -1.64 12.25
C TYR A 40 15.89 -2.62 13.32
N ARG A 41 15.73 -3.91 12.99
CA ARG A 41 15.23 -4.96 13.89
C ARG A 41 13.93 -4.58 14.57
N ILE A 42 12.97 -4.16 13.76
CA ILE A 42 11.72 -3.58 14.25
C ILE A 42 10.79 -4.67 14.79
N ASN A 43 10.10 -4.35 15.88
CA ASN A 43 9.05 -5.19 16.44
C ASN A 43 7.73 -4.96 15.69
N ARG A 44 7.31 -3.70 15.54
CA ARG A 44 6.05 -3.32 14.88
C ARG A 44 6.25 -2.19 13.89
N ALA A 45 5.51 -2.25 12.78
CA ALA A 45 5.39 -1.17 11.81
C ALA A 45 3.95 -0.69 11.78
N TYR A 46 3.71 0.54 12.23
CA TYR A 46 2.42 1.22 12.19
C TYR A 46 2.33 2.07 10.94
N LEU A 47 1.34 1.81 10.10
CA LEU A 47 1.11 2.56 8.86
C LEU A 47 -0.17 3.38 8.99
N PHE A 48 -0.04 4.70 8.98
CA PHE A 48 -1.17 5.61 9.02
C PHE A 48 -1.72 5.82 7.62
N ILE A 49 -3.01 5.55 7.43
CA ILE A 49 -3.67 5.58 6.12
C ILE A 49 -5.11 6.09 6.25
N GLY A 50 -5.61 6.77 5.22
CA GLY A 50 -7.01 7.20 5.16
C GLY A 50 -7.97 6.01 5.02
N LEU A 51 -9.09 6.03 5.75
CA LEU A 51 -10.15 5.03 5.62
C LEU A 51 -11.12 5.42 4.49
N ILE A 52 -11.17 4.58 3.46
CA ILE A 52 -12.09 4.70 2.34
C ILE A 52 -12.59 3.28 2.00
N PRO A 53 -13.90 3.01 2.14
CA PRO A 53 -14.45 1.65 2.07
C PRO A 53 -14.06 0.83 0.84
N LYS A 54 -13.90 1.50 -0.32
CA LYS A 54 -13.60 0.84 -1.59
C LYS A 54 -12.20 0.21 -1.67
N TYR A 55 -11.30 0.51 -0.73
CA TYR A 55 -9.91 0.02 -0.73
C TYR A 55 -9.66 -1.12 0.25
N LYS A 56 -10.69 -1.88 0.61
CA LYS A 56 -10.59 -3.04 1.50
C LYS A 56 -9.48 -4.01 1.09
N ALA A 57 -9.34 -4.31 -0.21
CA ALA A 57 -8.31 -5.21 -0.73
C ALA A 57 -6.88 -4.70 -0.45
N LEU A 58 -6.64 -3.39 -0.57
CA LEU A 58 -5.35 -2.80 -0.21
C LEU A 58 -5.07 -2.93 1.29
N TYR A 59 -6.07 -2.69 2.13
CA TYR A 59 -5.90 -2.82 3.57
C TYR A 59 -5.54 -4.25 3.97
N THR A 60 -6.22 -5.24 3.39
CA THR A 60 -5.89 -6.66 3.58
C THR A 60 -4.45 -6.94 3.16
N PHE A 61 -4.05 -6.53 1.95
CA PHE A 61 -2.68 -6.71 1.47
C PHE A 61 -1.63 -6.09 2.40
N LEU A 62 -1.84 -4.86 2.87
CA LEU A 62 -0.89 -4.19 3.78
C LEU A 62 -0.83 -4.87 5.15
N GLN A 63 -1.95 -5.39 5.65
CA GLN A 63 -1.97 -6.16 6.89
C GLN A 63 -1.23 -7.49 6.74
N GLU A 64 -1.47 -8.22 5.65
CA GLU A 64 -0.77 -9.47 5.31
C GLU A 64 0.73 -9.23 5.10
N ALA A 65 1.12 -8.09 4.55
CA ALA A 65 2.51 -7.65 4.45
C ALA A 65 3.14 -7.30 5.82
N GLY A 66 2.40 -7.35 6.92
CA GLY A 66 2.92 -7.20 8.28
C GLY A 66 2.89 -5.79 8.85
N TYR A 67 2.03 -4.91 8.32
CA TYR A 67 1.77 -3.58 8.87
C TYR A 67 0.55 -3.58 9.80
N THR A 68 0.64 -2.83 10.90
CA THR A 68 -0.52 -2.47 11.71
C THR A 68 -1.11 -1.18 11.15
N LEU A 69 -2.31 -1.24 10.57
CA LEU A 69 -2.94 -0.07 9.98
C LEU A 69 -3.61 0.81 11.04
N ILE A 70 -3.32 2.10 11.00
CA ILE A 70 -3.98 3.13 11.82
C ILE A 70 -4.78 4.02 10.87
N PHE A 71 -6.10 3.92 10.96
CA PHE A 71 -7.00 4.64 10.06
C PHE A 71 -7.18 6.08 10.52
N LYS A 72 -6.83 7.02 9.64
CA LYS A 72 -7.15 8.45 9.77
C LYS A 72 -8.53 8.70 9.17
N GLU A 73 -9.35 9.52 9.82
CA GLU A 73 -10.58 10.02 9.22
C GLU A 73 -10.24 10.76 7.93
N THR A 74 -10.89 10.38 6.84
CA THR A 74 -10.66 10.98 5.53
C THR A 74 -11.50 12.25 5.43
N THR A 75 -10.84 13.41 5.36
CA THR A 75 -11.52 14.66 5.05
C THR A 75 -11.84 14.72 3.56
N TYR A 76 -13.02 15.23 3.21
CA TYR A 76 -13.45 15.41 1.83
C TYR A 76 -13.36 16.89 1.47
N ASP A 77 -13.04 17.20 0.22
CA ASP A 77 -12.97 18.56 -0.28
C ASP A 77 -14.39 19.05 -0.56
N HIS A 78 -14.48 20.31 -1.00
CA HIS A 78 -15.76 20.94 -1.33
C HIS A 78 -16.51 20.22 -2.46
N ASP A 79 -15.81 19.42 -3.27
CA ASP A 79 -16.36 18.63 -4.38
C ASP A 79 -16.71 17.19 -3.95
N GLY A 80 -16.57 16.86 -2.66
CA GLY A 80 -16.82 15.52 -2.13
C GLY A 80 -15.74 14.50 -2.49
N ALA A 81 -14.60 14.93 -3.02
CA ALA A 81 -13.43 14.09 -3.21
C ALA A 81 -12.58 14.07 -1.92
N PRO A 82 -12.18 12.90 -1.41
CA PRO A 82 -11.18 12.78 -0.35
C PRO A 82 -9.99 13.69 -0.61
N ILE A 83 -9.81 14.66 0.29
CA ILE A 83 -8.64 15.53 0.32
C ILE A 83 -7.42 14.62 0.42
N THR A 84 -6.71 14.53 -0.71
CA THR A 84 -5.40 13.90 -0.85
C THR A 84 -5.32 12.35 -0.89
N TYR A 85 -6.36 11.59 -1.26
CA TYR A 85 -6.19 10.12 -1.36
C TYR A 85 -6.70 9.45 -2.65
N LEU A 86 -7.59 10.07 -3.45
CA LEU A 86 -8.28 9.32 -4.52
C LEU A 86 -7.56 9.20 -5.86
N LYS A 87 -6.74 10.18 -6.27
CA LYS A 87 -5.84 9.98 -7.42
C LYS A 87 -4.72 8.97 -7.08
N GLU A 88 -4.42 8.84 -5.79
CA GLU A 88 -3.25 8.13 -5.26
C GLU A 88 -3.42 6.60 -5.21
N LEU A 89 -4.64 6.12 -5.01
CA LEU A 89 -4.90 4.69 -4.77
C LEU A 89 -5.17 3.87 -6.04
N ARG A 90 -5.47 4.54 -7.18
CA ARG A 90 -5.61 3.87 -8.48
C ARG A 90 -4.30 3.24 -8.95
N SER A 91 -3.15 3.90 -8.73
CA SER A 91 -1.84 3.40 -9.15
C SER A 91 -1.40 2.15 -8.38
N ILE A 92 -1.77 2.04 -7.10
CA ILE A 92 -1.46 0.87 -6.26
C ILE A 92 -2.35 -0.32 -6.62
N LEU A 93 -3.65 -0.09 -6.90
CA LEU A 93 -4.57 -1.14 -7.33
C LEU A 93 -4.33 -1.60 -8.77
N ALA A 94 -3.87 -0.72 -9.65
CA ALA A 94 -3.54 -1.06 -11.04
C ALA A 94 -2.38 -2.06 -11.18
N LEU A 95 -1.60 -2.29 -10.11
CA LEU A 95 -0.59 -3.35 -10.08
C LEU A 95 -1.17 -4.76 -9.84
N ASN A 96 -2.42 -4.85 -9.35
CA ASN A 96 -3.10 -6.13 -9.11
C ASN A 96 -4.23 -6.44 -10.10
N GLU A 97 -4.63 -5.49 -10.95
CA GLU A 97 -5.51 -5.76 -12.09
C GLU A 97 -4.67 -6.19 -13.32
N LYS A 98 -4.15 -7.42 -13.32
CA LYS A 98 -4.17 -8.15 -14.59
C LYS A 98 -5.65 -8.45 -14.86
N ALA A 99 -6.23 -7.71 -15.80
CA ALA A 99 -7.61 -7.88 -16.22
C ALA A 99 -7.90 -9.38 -16.48
N PRO A 100 -8.99 -9.95 -15.94
CA PRO A 100 -9.43 -11.26 -16.37
C PRO A 100 -9.82 -11.15 -17.85
N GLY A 101 -9.14 -11.93 -18.72
CA GLY A 101 -9.50 -12.03 -20.14
C GLY A 101 -8.60 -11.28 -21.13
N LYS A 102 -7.34 -11.01 -20.81
CA LYS A 102 -6.34 -10.57 -21.82
C LYS A 102 -5.44 -11.69 -22.34
N ASP A 103 -5.95 -12.92 -22.41
CA ASP A 103 -5.45 -13.91 -23.35
C ASP A 103 -6.20 -13.71 -24.65
N GLU A 104 -5.52 -13.16 -25.66
CA GLU A 104 -5.98 -13.12 -27.05
C GLU A 104 -5.95 -14.54 -27.66
N THR A 105 -6.50 -15.53 -26.96
CA THR A 105 -6.78 -16.83 -27.57
C THR A 105 -8.06 -16.67 -28.38
N LEU A 106 -7.90 -16.47 -29.69
CA LEU A 106 -8.97 -16.55 -30.65
C LEU A 106 -9.73 -17.87 -30.46
N PRO A 107 -11.07 -17.85 -30.27
CA PRO A 107 -11.83 -19.09 -30.17
C PRO A 107 -12.02 -19.64 -31.58
N GLY A 108 -11.21 -20.61 -31.98
CA GLY A 108 -11.47 -21.34 -33.23
C GLY A 108 -10.30 -22.10 -33.82
N SER A 109 -10.41 -23.43 -33.73
CA SER A 109 -9.89 -24.42 -34.68
C SER A 109 -8.39 -24.52 -34.90
N PHE A 110 -7.80 -25.61 -34.38
CA PHE A 110 -7.01 -26.52 -35.21
C PHE A 110 -7.25 -27.97 -34.78
N SER A 111 -7.98 -28.72 -35.61
CA SER A 111 -7.40 -29.93 -36.20
C SER A 111 -6.54 -29.52 -37.39
#